data_AF-A0A358I3H9-F1
#
_entry.id   AF-A0A358I3H9-F1
#
_cell.length_a   1.000
_cell.length_b   1.000
_cell.length_c   1.000
_cell.angle_alpha   90.00
_cell.angle_beta   90.00
_cell.angle_gamma   90.00
#
_symmetry.space_group_name_H-M   'P 1'
#
loop_
_entity.id
_entity.type
_entity.pdbx_description
1 polymer ?
#
loop_
_entity_poly.entity_id
_entity_poly.type
_entity_poly.pdbx_seq_one_letter_code
_entity_poly.pdbx_strand_id
1 'polypeptide(L)'
;MKTKSFFVGFALCALFAGCRGTTGVVANAKLTKPSETTQVEPRWQRVKIQPKSDRKITLCQKLNPVWWFGNIDAPSPPEKYRTGERNRLFRWRIRNLGHNLTFYVMGIADKESERVGRYPERVFNPNGGWNVASSRYGFFWLPFASYQHGTFKFYLGWRDRGNFGFKLNL
;
A
#
# COMPACT_ATOMS: atom_id res chain seq x y z
N MET A 1 1.74 -10.56 38.35
CA MET A 1 1.57 -10.54 36.89
C MET A 1 2.49 -9.45 36.32
N LYS A 2 3.57 -9.83 35.63
CA LYS A 2 4.50 -8.90 34.97
C LYS A 2 4.49 -9.17 33.47
N THR A 3 3.94 -8.26 32.69
CA THR A 3 3.96 -8.28 31.22
C THR A 3 5.37 -7.96 30.72
N LYS A 4 5.99 -8.92 30.02
CA LYS A 4 7.23 -8.68 29.27
C LYS A 4 6.86 -8.11 27.90
N SER A 5 7.25 -6.87 27.66
CA SER A 5 7.18 -6.22 26.35
C SER A 5 8.20 -6.85 25.40
N PHE A 6 7.74 -7.40 24.28
CA PHE A 6 8.60 -7.78 23.16
C PHE A 6 8.85 -6.53 22.30
N PHE A 7 10.01 -5.91 22.46
CA PHE A 7 10.56 -4.95 21.51
C PHE A 7 11.30 -5.75 20.43
N VAL A 8 10.74 -5.82 19.22
CA VAL A 8 11.52 -6.21 18.03
C VAL A 8 12.03 -4.91 17.42
N GLY A 9 13.27 -4.57 17.76
CA GLY A 9 13.99 -3.47 17.14
C GLY A 9 14.44 -3.84 15.74
N PHE A 10 14.31 -2.91 14.80
CA PHE A 10 15.02 -2.95 13.53
C PHE A 10 15.75 -1.62 13.39
N ALA A 11 17.08 -1.67 13.50
CA ALA A 11 17.98 -0.56 13.22
C ALA A 11 18.41 -0.65 11.75
N LEU A 12 18.36 0.46 11.03
CA LEU A 12 18.99 0.60 9.72
C LEU A 12 19.88 1.84 9.75
N CYS A 13 21.19 1.56 9.69
CA CYS A 13 22.30 2.50 9.69
C CYS A 13 22.20 3.51 8.54
N ALA A 14 22.52 4.76 8.83
CA ALA A 14 22.87 5.76 7.82
C ALA A 14 24.34 6.17 8.03
N LEU A 15 25.21 5.69 7.14
CA LEU A 15 26.50 6.31 6.84
C LEU A 15 26.31 7.09 5.55
N PHE A 16 26.71 8.36 5.53
CA PHE A 16 27.73 8.88 4.61
C PHE A 16 28.01 10.36 4.95
N ALA A 17 29.30 10.62 5.14
CA ALA A 17 29.92 11.92 5.37
C ALA A 17 30.43 12.52 4.05
N GLY A 18 30.66 13.85 4.05
CA GLY A 18 31.45 14.59 3.05
C GLY A 18 30.59 15.38 2.06
N CYS A 19 30.87 16.63 1.69
CA CYS A 19 32.12 17.38 1.70
C CYS A 19 31.88 18.90 1.88
N ARG A 20 32.87 19.56 2.50
CA ARG A 20 33.00 21.03 2.61
C ARG A 20 33.69 21.60 1.37
N GLY A 21 33.23 22.77 0.93
CA GLY A 21 33.80 23.68 -0.08
C GLY A 21 32.63 24.51 -0.62
N THR A 22 32.65 25.82 -0.80
CA THR A 22 33.72 26.83 -0.94
C THR A 22 33.15 28.21 -0.55
N THR A 23 34.07 29.16 -0.37
CA THR A 23 33.89 30.60 -0.14
C THR A 23 33.05 31.33 -1.20
N GLY A 24 32.34 32.39 -0.79
CA GLY A 24 31.82 33.42 -1.71
C GLY A 24 30.77 34.31 -1.07
N VAL A 25 31.19 35.46 -0.53
CA VAL A 25 30.31 36.54 -0.07
C VAL A 25 29.63 37.16 -1.28
N VAL A 26 28.30 37.06 -1.40
CA VAL A 26 27.51 37.87 -2.32
C VAL A 26 26.20 38.29 -1.66
N ALA A 27 26.03 39.61 -1.63
CA ALA A 27 24.81 40.40 -1.50
C ALA A 27 23.76 40.01 -0.43
N ASN A 28 23.59 40.95 0.51
CA ASN A 28 22.52 40.98 1.50
C ASN A 28 21.17 41.26 0.80
N ALA A 29 20.63 40.25 0.12
CA ALA A 29 19.21 40.21 -0.20
C ALA A 29 18.49 39.77 1.06
N LYS A 30 17.59 40.61 1.57
CA LYS A 30 16.67 40.27 2.65
C LYS A 30 15.75 39.17 2.13
N LEU A 31 16.21 37.92 2.25
CA LEU A 31 15.47 36.73 1.91
C LEU A 31 14.33 36.66 2.93
N THR A 32 13.14 37.09 2.52
CA THR A 32 11.92 36.74 3.23
C THR A 32 11.89 35.22 3.24
N LYS A 33 12.27 34.62 4.39
CA LYS A 33 12.23 33.18 4.62
C LYS A 33 10.84 32.72 4.14
N PRO A 34 10.72 31.81 3.16
CA PRO A 34 9.43 31.24 2.82
C PRO A 34 8.83 30.78 4.13
N SER A 35 7.63 31.24 4.45
CA SER A 35 6.92 30.88 5.66
C SER A 35 7.03 29.38 5.80
N GLU A 36 7.79 28.95 6.80
CA GLU A 36 8.07 27.56 7.10
C GLU A 36 6.73 27.02 7.57
N THR A 37 5.91 26.55 6.62
CA THR A 37 4.65 25.88 6.91
C THR A 37 5.06 24.76 7.83
N THR A 38 4.76 24.91 9.11
CA THR A 38 5.08 23.90 10.12
C THR A 38 4.33 22.66 9.66
N GLN A 39 5.04 21.77 8.96
CA GLN A 39 4.52 20.51 8.50
C GLN A 39 4.28 19.71 9.77
N VAL A 40 3.06 19.79 10.29
CA VAL A 40 2.65 18.98 11.44
C VAL A 40 2.82 17.54 11.00
N GLU A 41 3.80 16.87 11.59
CA GLU A 41 4.06 15.46 11.30
C GLU A 41 2.74 14.68 11.47
N PRO A 42 2.36 13.87 10.48
CA PRO A 42 1.12 13.11 10.53
C PRO A 42 1.13 12.19 11.75
N ARG A 43 0.15 12.38 12.64
CA ARG A 43 -0.05 11.48 13.78
C ARG A 43 -0.47 10.10 13.27
N TRP A 44 -0.10 9.05 14.01
CA TRP A 44 -0.67 7.73 13.78
C TRP A 44 -2.18 7.74 13.94
N GLN A 45 -2.88 7.25 12.93
CA GLN A 45 -4.33 7.20 12.83
C GLN A 45 -4.80 5.75 12.70
N ARG A 46 -6.04 5.50 13.11
CA ARG A 46 -6.75 4.23 12.93
C ARG A 46 -7.99 4.49 12.10
N VAL A 47 -8.18 3.70 11.05
CA VAL A 47 -9.33 3.79 10.14
C VAL A 47 -10.00 2.42 10.05
N LYS A 48 -11.33 2.40 10.09
CA LYS A 48 -12.11 1.18 9.83
C LYS A 48 -12.25 1.00 8.32
N ILE A 49 -11.99 -0.21 7.85
CA ILE A 49 -12.08 -0.60 6.45
C ILE A 49 -13.26 -1.54 6.30
N GLN A 50 -14.20 -1.13 5.45
CA GLN A 50 -15.36 -1.93 5.10
C GLN A 50 -14.98 -2.99 4.06
N PRO A 51 -15.68 -4.15 4.03
CA PRO A 51 -15.52 -5.14 2.98
C PRO A 51 -15.72 -4.51 1.60
N LYS A 52 -14.93 -4.95 0.63
CA LYS A 52 -15.04 -4.50 -0.76
C LYS A 52 -16.34 -4.97 -1.43
N SER A 53 -16.84 -6.12 -1.01
CA SER A 53 -18.03 -6.76 -1.59
C SER A 53 -18.86 -7.39 -0.49
N ASP A 54 -20.18 -7.26 -0.61
CA ASP A 54 -21.15 -7.96 0.25
C ASP A 54 -21.23 -9.47 -0.08
N ARG A 55 -20.55 -9.89 -1.15
CA ARG A 55 -20.55 -11.28 -1.58
C ARG A 55 -19.77 -12.14 -0.59
N LYS A 56 -20.46 -13.11 0.01
CA LYS A 56 -19.84 -14.10 0.89
C LYS A 56 -18.91 -15.02 0.10
N ILE A 57 -17.60 -14.93 0.36
CA ILE A 57 -16.59 -15.81 -0.20
C ILE A 57 -16.45 -17.03 0.69
N THR A 58 -16.61 -18.23 0.11
CA THR A 58 -16.59 -19.47 0.88
C THR A 58 -15.19 -20.03 1.06
N LEU A 59 -15.00 -20.88 2.08
CA LEU A 59 -13.72 -21.56 2.28
C LEU A 59 -13.35 -22.46 1.09
N CYS A 60 -14.32 -23.15 0.49
CA CYS A 60 -14.10 -23.97 -0.70
C CYS A 60 -13.54 -23.15 -1.88
N GLN A 61 -13.99 -21.91 -2.04
CA GLN A 61 -13.41 -21.01 -3.04
C GLN A 61 -11.96 -20.65 -2.69
N LYS A 62 -11.70 -20.29 -1.43
CA LYS A 62 -10.34 -19.96 -0.97
C LYS A 62 -9.37 -21.14 -1.04
N LEU A 63 -9.85 -22.39 -0.99
CA LEU A 63 -9.02 -23.58 -1.14
C LEU A 63 -8.89 -24.09 -2.58
N ASN A 64 -9.63 -23.52 -3.53
CA ASN A 64 -9.60 -23.94 -4.94
C ASN A 64 -8.58 -23.11 -5.75
N PRO A 65 -7.42 -23.68 -6.16
CA PRO A 65 -6.40 -22.94 -6.90
C PRO A 65 -6.89 -22.41 -8.26
N VAL A 66 -7.82 -23.09 -8.91
CA VAL A 66 -8.43 -22.59 -10.17
C VAL A 66 -9.17 -21.28 -9.91
N TRP A 67 -9.83 -21.16 -8.75
CA TRP A 67 -10.53 -19.93 -8.37
C TRP A 67 -9.55 -18.79 -8.09
N TRP A 68 -8.34 -19.06 -7.60
CA TRP A 68 -7.34 -18.04 -7.25
C TRP A 68 -6.95 -17.16 -8.43
N PHE A 69 -6.84 -17.76 -9.62
CA PHE A 69 -6.47 -17.08 -10.86
C PHE A 69 -7.66 -16.35 -11.54
N GLY A 70 -8.85 -16.43 -10.94
CA GLY A 70 -10.03 -15.71 -11.40
C GLY A 70 -10.12 -14.27 -10.89
N ASN A 71 -11.19 -13.60 -11.33
CA ASN A 71 -11.59 -12.28 -10.87
C ASN A 71 -13.11 -12.27 -10.67
N ILE A 72 -13.55 -12.47 -9.43
CA ILE A 72 -14.98 -12.53 -9.07
C ILE A 72 -15.67 -11.16 -9.12
N ASP A 73 -14.91 -10.07 -8.96
CA ASP A 73 -15.44 -8.71 -8.97
C ASP A 73 -15.75 -8.23 -10.39
N ALA A 74 -15.05 -8.79 -11.38
CA ALA A 74 -15.24 -8.45 -12.79
C ALA A 74 -15.11 -9.69 -13.68
N PRO A 75 -16.07 -10.63 -13.61
CA PRO A 75 -16.00 -11.93 -14.29
C PRO A 75 -16.10 -11.81 -15.82
N SER A 76 -16.74 -10.76 -16.32
CA SER A 76 -16.93 -10.48 -17.73
C SER A 76 -16.43 -9.07 -18.10
N PRO A 77 -15.92 -8.89 -19.33
CA PRO A 77 -15.53 -7.57 -19.81
C PRO A 77 -16.76 -6.67 -20.03
N PRO A 78 -16.67 -5.36 -19.67
CA PRO A 78 -17.72 -4.39 -19.98
C PRO A 78 -17.78 -4.14 -21.48
N GLU A 79 -18.96 -3.80 -22.01
CA GLU A 79 -19.22 -3.71 -23.46
C GLU A 79 -18.18 -2.89 -24.23
N LYS A 80 -17.82 -1.71 -23.70
CA LYS A 80 -16.80 -0.80 -24.25
C LYS A 80 -15.36 -1.35 -24.28
N TYR A 81 -15.07 -2.47 -23.61
CA TYR A 81 -13.73 -3.04 -23.59
C TYR A 81 -13.49 -3.83 -24.88
N ARG A 82 -12.66 -3.28 -25.79
CA ARG A 82 -12.14 -3.98 -26.99
C ARG A 82 -13.24 -4.70 -27.77
N THR A 83 -14.32 -3.97 -28.04
CA THR A 83 -15.49 -4.45 -28.77
C THR A 83 -15.07 -5.01 -30.14
N GLY A 84 -15.61 -6.18 -30.52
CA GLY A 84 -15.30 -6.83 -31.80
C GLY A 84 -14.02 -7.68 -31.85
N GLU A 85 -13.16 -7.65 -30.82
CA GLU A 85 -11.97 -8.52 -30.80
C GLU A 85 -12.31 -9.98 -30.47
N ARG A 86 -11.82 -10.94 -31.29
CA ARG A 86 -12.05 -12.38 -31.10
C ARG A 86 -11.59 -12.92 -29.73
N ASN A 87 -10.47 -12.41 -29.21
CA ASN A 87 -9.89 -12.84 -27.93
C ASN A 87 -10.23 -11.91 -26.76
N ARG A 88 -11.33 -11.13 -26.86
CA ARG A 88 -11.74 -10.13 -25.86
C ARG A 88 -11.84 -10.70 -24.44
N LEU A 89 -12.49 -11.86 -24.28
CA LEU A 89 -12.66 -12.49 -22.96
C LEU A 89 -11.34 -12.98 -22.38
N PHE A 90 -10.51 -13.65 -23.19
CA PHE A 90 -9.20 -14.12 -22.76
C PHE A 90 -8.32 -12.93 -22.33
N ARG A 91 -8.24 -11.89 -23.16
CA ARG A 91 -7.51 -10.66 -22.87
C ARG A 91 -8.02 -9.96 -21.61
N TRP A 92 -9.33 -9.97 -21.37
CA TRP A 92 -9.92 -9.43 -20.15
C TRP A 92 -9.45 -10.20 -18.91
N ARG A 93 -9.51 -11.54 -18.96
CA ARG A 93 -9.11 -12.41 -17.85
C ARG A 93 -7.62 -12.24 -17.50
N ILE A 94 -6.75 -12.14 -18.51
CA ILE A 94 -5.30 -12.04 -18.25
C ILE A 94 -4.86 -10.70 -17.65
N ARG A 95 -5.65 -9.62 -17.83
CA ARG A 95 -5.29 -8.28 -17.31
C ARG A 95 -5.19 -8.22 -15.79
N ASN A 96 -5.86 -9.12 -15.09
CA ASN A 96 -5.89 -9.15 -13.64
C ASN A 96 -5.94 -10.61 -13.15
N LEU A 97 -4.98 -11.40 -13.63
CA LEU A 97 -4.75 -12.75 -13.11
C LEU A 97 -4.41 -12.67 -11.63
N GLY A 98 -4.99 -13.57 -10.83
CA GLY A 98 -4.70 -13.60 -9.40
C GLY A 98 -5.43 -12.52 -8.58
N HIS A 99 -6.47 -11.90 -9.13
CA HIS A 99 -7.30 -10.97 -8.38
C HIS A 99 -7.87 -11.64 -7.12
N ASN A 100 -8.47 -12.83 -7.28
CA ASN A 100 -9.03 -13.56 -6.14
C ASN A 100 -7.95 -13.96 -5.14
N LEU A 101 -6.78 -14.40 -5.63
CA LEU A 101 -5.63 -14.74 -4.81
C LEU A 101 -5.20 -13.57 -3.90
N THR A 102 -5.00 -12.39 -4.49
CA THR A 102 -4.44 -11.22 -3.78
C THR A 102 -5.46 -10.51 -2.89
N PHE A 103 -6.74 -10.49 -3.28
CA PHE A 103 -7.80 -9.81 -2.53
C PHE A 103 -8.40 -10.68 -1.42
N TYR A 104 -8.55 -11.99 -1.65
CA TYR A 104 -9.43 -12.83 -0.82
C TYR A 104 -8.76 -14.07 -0.24
N VAL A 105 -7.77 -14.65 -0.91
CA VAL A 105 -7.03 -15.81 -0.37
C VAL A 105 -5.94 -15.35 0.58
N MET A 106 -5.02 -14.51 0.08
CA MET A 106 -4.00 -13.85 0.90
C MET A 106 -4.54 -12.58 1.57
N GLY A 107 -5.46 -11.89 0.89
CA GLY A 107 -6.05 -10.66 1.36
C GLY A 107 -7.22 -10.87 2.31
N ILE A 108 -7.64 -9.76 2.92
CA ILE A 108 -8.79 -9.67 3.82
C ILE A 108 -9.86 -8.71 3.27
N ALA A 109 -9.94 -8.56 1.94
CA ALA A 109 -10.84 -7.60 1.32
C ALA A 109 -12.34 -7.94 1.48
N ASP A 110 -12.65 -9.18 1.85
CA ASP A 110 -14.00 -9.68 2.16
C ASP A 110 -14.39 -9.51 3.64
N LYS A 111 -13.59 -8.77 4.42
CA LYS A 111 -13.72 -8.70 5.88
C LYS A 111 -13.69 -7.25 6.36
N GLU A 112 -14.49 -6.96 7.38
CA GLU A 112 -14.32 -5.75 8.17
C GLU A 112 -12.96 -5.80 8.87
N SER A 113 -12.18 -4.74 8.73
CA SER A 113 -10.84 -4.67 9.29
C SER A 113 -10.52 -3.26 9.77
N GLU A 114 -9.43 -3.13 10.50
CA GLU A 114 -8.91 -1.84 10.91
C GLU A 114 -7.52 -1.64 10.31
N ARG A 115 -7.18 -0.42 9.95
CA ARG A 115 -5.85 -0.07 9.45
C ARG A 115 -5.25 1.03 10.28
N VAL A 116 -4.00 0.84 10.68
CA VAL A 116 -3.26 1.75 11.56
C VAL A 116 -1.98 2.20 10.85
N GLY A 117 -1.76 3.50 10.76
CA GLY A 117 -0.64 4.09 10.01
C GLY A 117 -0.56 5.60 10.19
N ARG A 118 0.52 6.23 9.72
CA ARG A 118 0.57 7.70 9.56
C ARG A 118 -0.32 8.18 8.40
N TYR A 119 -0.37 7.38 7.33
CA TYR A 119 -1.25 7.61 6.17
C TYR A 119 -2.01 6.32 5.83
N PRO A 120 -2.93 5.86 6.71
CA PRO A 120 -3.53 4.53 6.59
C PRO A 120 -4.38 4.38 5.32
N GLU A 121 -5.02 5.45 4.84
CA GLU A 121 -5.88 5.44 3.64
C GLU A 121 -5.11 5.63 2.33
N ARG A 122 -3.78 5.82 2.41
CA ARG A 122 -2.94 6.06 1.24
C ARG A 122 -1.94 4.92 1.08
N VAL A 123 -1.65 4.58 -0.17
CA VAL A 123 -0.57 3.65 -0.48
C VAL A 123 0.77 4.31 -0.15
N PHE A 124 0.99 5.54 -0.65
CA PHE A 124 2.26 6.27 -0.46
C PHE A 124 2.09 7.51 0.43
N ASN A 125 3.18 7.91 1.10
CA ASN A 125 3.25 9.15 1.87
C ASN A 125 3.11 10.35 0.91
N PRO A 126 2.09 11.22 1.03
CA PRO A 126 1.87 12.35 0.12
C PRO A 126 3.05 13.32 0.03
N ASN A 127 3.87 13.40 1.07
CA ASN A 127 5.04 14.28 1.15
C ASN A 127 6.35 13.60 0.74
N GLY A 128 6.29 12.36 0.25
CA GLY A 128 7.48 11.57 -0.09
C GLY A 128 8.02 10.75 1.08
N GLY A 129 8.97 9.86 0.78
CA GLY A 129 9.59 8.96 1.76
C GLY A 129 8.70 7.77 2.12
N TRP A 130 8.88 7.27 3.35
CA TRP A 130 8.24 6.06 3.84
C TRP A 130 6.77 6.28 4.24
N ASN A 131 5.93 5.29 3.95
CA ASN A 131 4.64 5.08 4.60
C ASN A 131 4.58 3.64 5.10
N VAL A 132 4.39 3.49 6.42
CA VAL A 132 4.25 2.20 7.10
C VAL A 132 2.86 2.15 7.73
N ALA A 133 2.19 1.02 7.54
CA ALA A 133 0.89 0.76 8.14
C ALA A 133 0.74 -0.73 8.46
N SER A 134 -0.26 -1.06 9.26
CA SER A 134 -0.64 -2.44 9.54
C SER A 134 -2.15 -2.57 9.54
N SER A 135 -2.67 -3.60 8.87
CA SER A 135 -4.09 -3.94 8.89
C SER A 135 -4.34 -5.03 9.92
N ARG A 136 -5.46 -4.94 10.64
CA ARG A 136 -5.88 -5.90 11.66
C ARG A 136 -7.22 -6.52 11.29
N TYR A 137 -7.27 -7.84 11.31
CA TYR A 137 -8.49 -8.63 11.24
C TYR A 137 -8.47 -9.70 12.33
N GLY A 138 -9.36 -9.60 13.32
CA GLY A 138 -9.31 -10.45 14.51
C GLY A 138 -7.97 -10.31 15.25
N PHE A 139 -7.22 -11.42 15.35
CA PHE A 139 -5.89 -11.47 15.96
C PHE A 139 -4.73 -11.28 14.97
N PHE A 140 -5.02 -11.26 13.66
CA PHE A 140 -3.99 -11.16 12.63
C PHE A 140 -3.62 -9.70 12.38
N TRP A 141 -2.32 -9.42 12.40
CA TRP A 141 -1.73 -8.15 11.98
C TRP A 141 -0.97 -8.35 10.68
N LEU A 142 -1.30 -7.52 9.69
CA LEU A 142 -0.88 -7.67 8.31
C LEU A 142 -0.07 -6.42 7.91
N PRO A 143 1.26 -6.54 7.79
CA PRO A 143 2.13 -5.40 7.63
C PRO A 143 2.06 -4.80 6.23
N PHE A 144 2.41 -3.52 6.14
CA PHE A 144 2.56 -2.79 4.89
C PHE A 144 3.64 -1.74 4.98
N ALA A 145 4.48 -1.68 3.95
CA ALA A 145 5.45 -0.63 3.78
C ALA A 145 5.48 -0.16 2.33
N SER A 146 5.70 1.14 2.16
CA SER A 146 5.97 1.74 0.86
C SER A 146 6.97 2.88 1.00
N TYR A 147 7.59 3.20 -0.12
CA TYR A 147 8.48 4.34 -0.24
C TYR A 147 8.27 5.01 -1.59
N GLN A 148 8.34 6.33 -1.62
CA GLN A 148 8.42 7.08 -2.87
C GLN A 148 9.42 8.24 -2.80
N HIS A 149 10.22 8.40 -3.85
CA HIS A 149 11.12 9.52 -4.03
C HIS A 149 11.36 9.75 -5.53
N GLY A 150 10.97 10.91 -6.05
CA GLY A 150 11.01 11.16 -7.50
C GLY A 150 10.17 10.15 -8.29
N THR A 151 10.77 9.51 -9.30
CA THR A 151 10.16 8.44 -10.11
C THR A 151 10.12 7.09 -9.38
N PHE A 152 11.03 6.89 -8.42
CA PHE A 152 11.16 5.63 -7.69
C PHE A 152 10.01 5.45 -6.70
N LYS A 153 9.24 4.37 -6.88
CA LYS A 153 8.12 4.01 -5.99
C LYS A 153 8.05 2.51 -5.79
N PHE A 154 8.05 2.05 -4.54
CA PHE A 154 7.77 0.66 -4.24
C PHE A 154 6.83 0.48 -3.06
N TYR A 155 6.12 -0.64 -3.04
CA TYR A 155 5.39 -1.10 -1.86
C TYR A 155 5.40 -2.62 -1.76
N LEU A 156 5.20 -3.10 -0.54
CA LEU A 156 5.00 -4.52 -0.21
C LEU A 156 4.02 -4.64 0.96
N GLY A 157 3.13 -5.63 0.88
CA GLY A 157 2.26 -6.04 1.98
C GLY A 157 0.78 -5.76 1.75
N TRP A 158 0.01 -5.67 2.84
CA TRP A 158 -1.45 -5.52 2.79
C TRP A 158 -1.85 -4.06 2.67
N ARG A 159 -2.51 -3.72 1.57
CA ARG A 159 -2.88 -2.34 1.24
C ARG A 159 -4.12 -1.85 1.98
N ASP A 160 -4.50 -0.61 1.69
CA ASP A 160 -5.67 0.10 2.21
C ASP A 160 -6.98 -0.69 2.11
N ARG A 161 -7.16 -1.50 1.06
CA ARG A 161 -8.34 -2.35 0.87
C ARG A 161 -8.17 -3.80 1.31
N GLY A 162 -7.13 -4.09 2.08
CA GLY A 162 -6.86 -5.43 2.60
C GLY A 162 -6.31 -6.42 1.58
N ASN A 163 -6.05 -6.02 0.33
CA ASN A 163 -5.40 -6.87 -0.66
C ASN A 163 -3.88 -6.88 -0.46
N PHE A 164 -3.27 -8.05 -0.60
CA PHE A 164 -1.82 -8.20 -0.61
C PHE A 164 -1.24 -7.76 -1.96
N GLY A 165 -0.07 -7.14 -1.96
CA GLY A 165 0.63 -6.91 -3.21
C GLY A 165 2.05 -6.39 -3.05
N PHE A 166 2.74 -6.40 -4.17
CA PHE A 166 4.05 -5.80 -4.35
C PHE A 166 4.05 -4.99 -5.65
N LYS A 167 4.74 -3.86 -5.66
CA LYS A 167 5.00 -3.10 -6.89
C LYS A 167 6.34 -2.39 -6.76
N LEU A 168 7.08 -2.34 -7.86
CA LEU A 168 8.28 -1.53 -8.04
C LEU A 168 8.11 -0.69 -9.30
N ASN A 169 8.40 0.60 -9.21
CA ASN A 169 8.50 1.53 -10.33
C ASN A 169 9.86 2.21 -10.20
N LEU A 170 10.61 2.25 -11.30
CA LEU A 170 11.93 2.84 -11.41
C LEU A 170 11.83 4.07 -12.32
#